data_AF-A0AAV6ZEC7-F1
#
_entry.id   AF-A0AAV6ZEC7-F1
#
_cell.length_a   1.000
_cell.length_b   1.000
_cell.length_c   1.000
_cell.angle_alpha   90.00
_cell.angle_beta   90.00
_cell.angle_gamma   90.00
#
_symmetry.space_group_name_H-M   'P 1'
#
loop_
_entity.id
_entity.type
_entity.pdbx_description
1 polymer ?
#
loop_
_entity_poly.entity_id
_entity_poly.type
_entity_poly.pdbx_seq_one_letter_code
_entity_poly.pdbx_strand_id
1 'polypeptide(L)'
;MKTALSICLVFSITIAAGSCLVCQSCQNYTGYKCTETPETCAPSVTRCVTNLMAVQIGDNVYEQITKSCATNPALCDMTYNMSVGIEFYNVAKCCEGDLCNNGSIT
;
A
#
# COMPACT_ATOMS: atom_id res chain seq x y z
N MET A 1 -49.69 -16.68 35.45
CA MET A 1 -49.05 -15.88 34.37
C MET A 1 -47.67 -16.46 34.14
N LYS A 2 -47.39 -16.97 32.94
CA LYS A 2 -46.19 -17.76 32.63
C LYS A 2 -44.98 -16.84 32.42
N THR A 3 -43.94 -17.09 33.21
CA THR A 3 -42.57 -16.57 33.08
C THR A 3 -41.93 -17.05 31.78
N ALA A 4 -41.38 -16.13 31.00
CA ALA A 4 -40.52 -16.42 29.84
C ALA A 4 -39.73 -15.15 29.53
N LEU A 5 -38.45 -15.16 29.19
CA LEU A 5 -37.37 -16.13 29.29
C LEU A 5 -36.13 -15.24 29.14
N SER A 6 -35.12 -15.46 29.97
CA SER A 6 -33.84 -14.75 29.97
C SER A 6 -33.26 -14.56 28.55
N ILE A 7 -33.17 -13.33 28.08
CA ILE A 7 -32.45 -12.98 26.84
C ILE A 7 -30.96 -12.91 27.19
N CYS A 8 -30.27 -14.04 27.03
CA CYS A 8 -28.81 -14.07 27.01
C CYS A 8 -28.31 -13.40 25.73
N LEU A 9 -27.99 -12.11 25.81
CA LEU A 9 -27.20 -11.39 24.81
C LEU A 9 -25.78 -11.98 24.82
N VAL A 10 -25.55 -13.01 24.03
CA VAL A 10 -24.20 -13.49 23.73
C VAL A 10 -23.57 -12.45 22.80
N PHE A 11 -22.88 -11.47 23.38
CA PHE A 11 -21.96 -10.63 22.64
C PHE A 11 -20.87 -11.54 22.08
N SER A 12 -21.01 -11.92 20.82
CA SER A 12 -19.91 -12.49 20.04
C SER A 12 -18.87 -11.39 19.85
N ILE A 13 -18.03 -11.18 20.86
CA ILE A 13 -16.81 -10.42 20.70
C ILE A 13 -15.87 -11.34 19.91
N THR A 14 -16.04 -11.38 18.59
CA THR A 14 -14.97 -11.75 17.70
C THR A 14 -13.96 -10.62 17.81
N ILE A 15 -13.08 -10.70 18.81
CA ILE A 15 -11.77 -10.07 18.71
C ILE A 15 -11.14 -10.83 17.56
N ALA A 16 -11.36 -10.35 16.33
CA ALA A 16 -10.45 -10.65 15.26
C ALA A 16 -9.10 -10.22 15.83
N ALA A 17 -8.27 -11.18 16.22
CA ALA A 17 -6.85 -10.95 16.31
C ALA A 17 -6.51 -10.45 14.91
N GLY A 18 -6.44 -9.12 14.76
CA GLY A 18 -6.42 -8.48 13.46
C GLY A 18 -5.29 -9.12 12.67
N SER A 19 -5.63 -9.88 11.63
CA SER A 19 -4.62 -10.42 10.74
C SER A 19 -3.80 -9.22 10.26
N CYS A 20 -2.49 -9.28 10.46
CA CYS A 20 -1.61 -8.24 9.95
C CYS A 20 -1.90 -8.05 8.46
N LEU A 21 -2.00 -6.80 8.02
CA LEU A 21 -2.22 -6.44 6.63
C LEU A 21 -1.23 -7.19 5.73
N VAL A 22 -1.70 -7.72 4.60
CA VAL A 22 -0.84 -8.29 3.57
C VAL A 22 -0.78 -7.34 2.38
N CYS A 23 0.42 -7.00 1.91
CA CYS A 23 0.61 -6.11 0.75
C CYS A 23 1.37 -6.82 -0.36
N GLN A 24 1.26 -6.33 -1.59
CA GLN A 24 2.22 -6.69 -2.63
C GLN A 24 3.55 -6.02 -2.33
N SER A 25 4.62 -6.78 -2.49
CA SER A 25 6.00 -6.35 -2.33
C SER A 25 6.76 -6.63 -3.61
N CYS A 26 7.48 -5.62 -4.09
CA CYS A 26 8.31 -5.75 -5.28
C CYS A 26 9.25 -4.55 -5.44
N GLN A 27 10.26 -4.73 -6.30
CA GLN A 27 11.13 -3.64 -6.70
C GLN A 27 11.67 -3.85 -8.12
N ASN A 28 11.66 -2.79 -8.92
CA ASN A 28 12.38 -2.71 -10.18
C ASN A 28 12.97 -1.31 -10.33
N TYR A 29 14.31 -1.22 -10.48
CA TYR A 29 15.04 0.04 -10.62
C TYR A 29 15.21 0.50 -12.07
N THR A 30 14.74 -0.29 -13.03
CA THR A 30 14.91 -0.05 -14.47
C THR A 30 13.60 -0.26 -15.23
N GLY A 31 12.46 0.04 -14.61
CA GLY A 31 11.17 -0.08 -15.25
C GLY A 31 9.98 0.16 -14.33
N TYR A 32 8.81 0.35 -14.94
CA TYR A 32 7.52 0.63 -14.30
C TYR A 32 6.73 -0.62 -13.87
N LYS A 33 7.30 -1.81 -14.06
CA LYS A 33 6.69 -3.11 -13.70
C LYS A 33 7.66 -3.95 -12.90
N CYS A 34 7.14 -4.78 -12.02
CA CYS A 34 7.91 -5.67 -11.15
C CYS A 34 7.13 -6.98 -10.97
N THR A 35 7.82 -8.05 -10.57
CA THR A 35 7.15 -9.29 -10.16
C THR A 35 6.67 -9.12 -8.73
N GLU A 36 5.35 -9.20 -8.53
CA GLU A 36 4.72 -8.98 -7.23
C GLU A 36 4.73 -10.23 -6.38
N THR A 37 5.08 -10.08 -5.11
CA THR A 37 5.00 -11.15 -4.11
C THR A 37 4.26 -10.66 -2.86
N PRO A 38 3.29 -11.41 -2.32
CA PRO A 38 2.65 -11.05 -1.07
C PRO A 38 3.64 -10.99 0.11
N GLU A 39 3.50 -9.96 0.94
CA GLU A 39 4.28 -9.73 2.16
C GLU A 39 3.33 -9.38 3.32
N THR A 40 3.48 -10.05 4.46
CA THR A 40 2.76 -9.71 5.69
C THR A 40 3.43 -8.53 6.38
N CYS A 41 2.67 -7.46 6.62
CA CYS A 41 3.18 -6.26 7.25
C CYS A 41 3.34 -6.38 8.77
N ALA A 42 4.10 -5.46 9.36
CA ALA A 42 4.14 -5.32 10.81
C ALA A 42 2.74 -4.95 11.38
N PRO A 43 2.40 -5.35 12.62
CA PRO A 43 1.07 -5.11 13.19
C PRO A 43 0.63 -3.64 13.25
N SER A 44 1.59 -2.71 13.27
CA SER A 44 1.33 -1.26 13.28
C SER A 44 1.09 -0.66 11.90
N VAL A 45 1.34 -1.40 10.81
CA VAL A 45 1.16 -0.92 9.45
C VAL A 45 -0.25 -1.24 8.97
N THR A 46 -0.98 -0.20 8.58
CA THR A 46 -2.38 -0.29 8.16
C THR A 46 -2.59 -0.01 6.68
N ARG A 47 -1.52 0.29 5.93
CA ARG A 47 -1.58 0.64 4.51
C ARG A 47 -0.51 -0.05 3.69
N CYS A 48 -0.85 -0.35 2.44
CA CYS A 48 0.13 -0.69 1.41
C CYS A 48 0.53 0.58 0.65
N VAL A 49 1.70 0.57 0.03
CA VAL A 49 2.18 1.65 -0.84
C VAL A 49 2.66 1.11 -2.18
N THR A 50 2.37 1.86 -3.25
CA THR A 50 3.03 1.75 -4.55
C THR A 50 3.67 3.09 -4.86
N ASN A 51 4.96 3.08 -5.13
CA ASN A 51 5.74 4.26 -5.47
C ASN A 51 6.34 4.09 -6.86
N LEU A 52 6.12 5.09 -7.72
CA LEU A 52 6.67 5.18 -9.05
C LEU A 52 7.54 6.44 -9.13
N MET A 53 8.74 6.27 -9.65
CA MET A 53 9.70 7.35 -9.90
C MET A 53 10.06 7.32 -11.38
N ALA A 54 10.12 8.50 -11.99
CA ALA A 54 10.62 8.68 -13.34
C ALA A 54 11.60 9.86 -13.35
N VAL A 55 12.71 9.68 -14.04
CA VAL A 55 13.72 10.73 -14.25
C VAL A 55 13.98 10.84 -15.74
N GLN A 56 13.76 12.01 -16.31
CA GLN A 56 14.04 12.30 -17.70
C GLN A 56 15.30 13.16 -17.83
N ILE A 57 16.26 12.66 -18.59
CA ILE A 57 17.54 13.32 -18.90
C ILE A 57 17.68 13.39 -20.42
N GLY A 58 17.36 14.56 -20.98
CA GLY A 58 17.21 14.71 -22.43
C GLY A 58 16.08 13.82 -22.96
N ASP A 59 16.42 12.91 -23.87
CA ASP A 59 15.47 11.95 -24.47
C ASP A 59 15.39 10.62 -23.71
N ASN A 60 16.21 10.43 -22.66
CA ASN A 60 16.23 9.18 -21.89
C ASN A 60 15.30 9.29 -20.69
N VAL A 61 14.45 8.28 -20.50
CA VAL A 61 13.58 8.14 -19.32
C VAL A 61 14.02 6.94 -18.50
N TYR A 62 14.27 7.17 -17.21
CA TYR A 62 14.63 6.15 -16.23
C TYR A 62 13.48 5.99 -15.24
N GLU A 63 12.89 4.82 -15.20
CA GLU A 63 11.75 4.53 -14.33
C GLU A 63 12.12 3.53 -13.24
N GLN A 64 11.53 3.72 -12.07
CA GLN A 64 11.62 2.80 -10.95
C GLN A 64 10.23 2.62 -10.33
N ILE A 65 9.88 1.38 -10.00
CA ILE A 65 8.69 1.05 -9.22
C ILE A 65 9.07 0.28 -7.96
N THR A 66 8.41 0.60 -6.86
CA THR A 66 8.50 -0.13 -5.60
C THR A 66 7.11 -0.32 -5.01
N LYS A 67 6.83 -1.51 -4.49
CA LYS A 67 5.63 -1.82 -3.72
C LYS A 67 6.05 -2.39 -2.38
N SER A 68 5.36 -2.00 -1.32
CA SER A 68 5.64 -2.52 0.01
C SER A 68 4.51 -2.24 0.99
N CYS A 69 4.68 -2.71 2.22
CA CYS A 69 4.01 -2.17 3.40
C CYS A 69 4.40 -0.69 3.61
N ALA A 70 3.44 0.19 3.92
CA ALA A 70 3.68 1.62 4.13
C ALA A 70 4.19 1.89 5.56
N THR A 71 5.50 1.75 5.77
CA THR A 71 6.14 1.99 7.08
C THR A 71 6.12 3.46 7.50
N ASN A 72 6.06 4.37 6.53
CA ASN A 72 5.88 5.79 6.74
C ASN A 72 4.63 6.30 5.99
N PRO A 73 3.47 6.35 6.66
CA PRO A 73 2.22 6.82 6.04
C PRO A 73 2.27 8.27 5.58
N ALA A 74 3.22 9.08 6.07
CA ALA A 74 3.37 10.46 5.61
C ALA A 74 3.84 10.54 4.14
N LEU A 75 4.36 9.44 3.59
CA LEU A 75 4.73 9.33 2.18
C LEU A 75 3.54 8.99 1.28
N CYS A 76 2.37 8.70 1.86
CA CYS A 76 1.16 8.44 1.11
C CYS A 76 0.66 9.70 0.42
N ASP A 77 0.15 9.54 -0.80
CA ASP A 77 -0.46 10.59 -1.62
C ASP A 77 0.50 11.74 -1.96
N MET A 78 1.80 11.50 -1.84
CA MET A 78 2.81 12.43 -2.31
C MET A 78 2.96 12.33 -3.81
N THR A 79 2.80 13.47 -4.48
CA THR A 79 3.24 13.65 -5.85
C THR A 79 4.25 14.80 -5.86
N TYR A 80 5.45 14.52 -6.37
CA TYR A 80 6.52 15.50 -6.46
C TYR A 80 7.00 15.57 -7.91
N ASN A 81 7.06 16.79 -8.43
CA ASN A 81 7.59 17.08 -9.75
C ASN A 81 8.61 18.22 -9.63
N MET A 82 9.77 18.05 -10.24
CA MET A 82 10.84 19.03 -10.27
C MET A 82 11.52 19.04 -11.64
N SER A 83 11.73 20.24 -12.18
CA SER A 83 12.46 20.44 -13.44
C SER A 83 13.67 21.36 -13.21
N VAL A 84 14.88 20.79 -13.24
CA VAL A 84 16.16 21.54 -13.11
C VAL A 84 17.19 20.96 -14.07
N GLY A 85 16.96 21.14 -15.38
CA GLY A 85 17.76 20.51 -16.44
C GLY A 85 17.57 18.98 -16.54
N ILE A 86 16.91 18.40 -15.56
CA ILE A 86 16.43 17.02 -15.45
C ILE A 86 14.98 17.14 -14.97
N GLU A 87 14.06 16.37 -15.56
CA GLU A 87 12.69 16.27 -15.07
C GLU A 87 12.59 15.08 -14.13
N PHE A 88 12.26 15.34 -12.88
CA PHE A 88 12.04 14.32 -11.87
C PHE A 88 10.56 14.27 -11.54
N TYR A 89 9.99 13.07 -11.60
CA TYR A 89 8.62 12.77 -11.24
C TYR A 89 8.60 11.65 -10.21
N ASN A 90 7.84 11.84 -9.13
CA ASN A 90 7.58 10.83 -8.12
C ASN A 90 6.10 10.84 -7.75
N VAL A 91 5.50 9.66 -7.67
CA VAL A 91 4.15 9.47 -7.17
C VAL A 91 4.12 8.27 -6.23
N ALA A 92 3.63 8.47 -5.02
CA ALA A 92 3.39 7.44 -4.04
C ALA A 92 1.90 7.38 -3.73
N LYS A 93 1.27 6.23 -3.99
CA LYS A 93 -0.14 5.98 -3.66
C LYS A 93 -0.24 4.92 -2.59
N CYS A 94 -1.09 5.19 -1.60
CA CYS A 94 -1.41 4.21 -0.57
C CYS A 94 -2.83 3.71 -0.70
N CYS A 95 -3.07 2.54 -0.15
CA CYS A 95 -4.39 1.94 -0.06
C CYS A 95 -4.50 1.11 1.21
N GLU A 96 -5.74 0.79 1.58
CA GLU A 96 -6.08 -0.01 2.75
C GLU A 96 -6.67 -1.35 2.32
N GLY A 97 -6.40 -2.41 3.09
CA GLY A 97 -6.88 -3.76 2.80
C GLY A 97 -5.86 -4.66 2.11
N ASP A 98 -6.06 -5.97 2.24
CA ASP A 98 -5.09 -6.96 1.77
C ASP A 98 -4.90 -6.87 0.25
N LEU A 99 -3.64 -6.84 -0.17
CA LEU A 99 -3.18 -6.83 -1.55
C LEU A 99 -3.78 -5.68 -2.38
N CYS A 100 -4.25 -4.61 -1.73
CA CYS A 100 -4.91 -3.48 -2.39
C CYS A 100 -4.00 -2.77 -3.41
N ASN A 101 -2.68 -2.89 -3.24
CA ASN A 101 -1.67 -2.29 -4.10
C ASN A 101 -1.27 -3.20 -5.28
N ASN A 102 -2.09 -4.20 -5.62
CA ASN A 102 -1.91 -5.04 -6.81
C ASN A 102 -2.11 -4.24 -8.11
N GLY A 103 -1.34 -4.57 -9.15
CA GLY A 103 -1.48 -3.97 -10.48
C GLY A 103 -0.82 -2.58 -10.62
N SER A 104 -1.14 -1.85 -11.68
CA SER A 104 -0.48 -0.57 -11.97
C SER A 104 -1.01 0.58 -11.11
N ILE A 105 -0.16 1.58 -10.86
CA ILE A 105 -0.64 2.90 -10.39
C ILE A 105 -1.55 3.45 -11.51
N THR A 106 -2.85 3.58 -11.22
CA THR A 106 -3.82 4.30 -12.07
C THR A 106 -3.81 5.77 -11.76
#